data_AF-A0A1Y5F8V7-F1
#
_entry.id   AF-A0A1Y5F8V7-F1
#
_cell.length_a   1.000
_cell.length_b   1.000
_cell.length_c   1.000
_cell.angle_alpha   90.00
_cell.angle_beta   90.00
_cell.angle_gamma   90.00
#
_symmetry.space_group_name_H-M   'P 1'
#
loop_
_entity.id
_entity.type
_entity.pdbx_description
1 polymer ?
#
loop_
_entity_poly.entity_id
_entity_poly.type
_entity_poly.pdbx_seq_one_letter_code
_entity_poly.pdbx_strand_id
1 'polypeptide(L)'
;MKTLLSLITLIGLSSNVYAATGLAGGDVYLNHRIEGNITITCSNGSERDTAYVTCRSSYLSPSSRSKFVYDSGVDADKVEISYTNSRGKIKTKSSKLRSTTSKKSFNLWIRSLTQRPLLKAGNNALAYKLTKKGNVVERGLFDVRVDRQPVRYCSYRSFYSSSMSDCRSASLVCDRYFRQQNDCQ
;
A
#
# COMPACT_ATOMS: atom_id res chain seq x y z
N MET A 1 25.03 18.59 61.51
CA MET A 1 24.30 19.44 60.55
C MET A 1 24.89 19.25 59.17
N LYS A 2 24.04 18.81 58.22
CA LYS A 2 24.03 19.13 56.78
C LYS A 2 25.21 18.65 55.92
N THR A 3 25.05 18.00 54.77
CA THR A 3 24.00 17.17 54.13
C THR A 3 24.69 16.62 52.88
N LEU A 4 24.34 15.39 52.50
CA LEU A 4 24.93 14.63 51.40
C LEU A 4 24.99 15.41 50.07
N LEU A 5 26.14 15.31 49.39
CA LEU A 5 26.27 15.66 47.98
C LEU A 5 25.49 14.66 47.13
N SER A 6 24.48 15.18 46.43
CA SER A 6 23.58 14.45 45.56
C SER A 6 24.28 14.10 44.24
N LEU A 7 24.53 12.81 44.01
CA LEU A 7 24.96 12.28 42.72
C LEU A 7 23.74 12.24 41.79
N ILE A 8 23.67 13.13 40.81
CA ILE A 8 22.61 13.13 39.80
C ILE A 8 23.01 12.17 38.69
N THR A 9 22.48 10.95 38.75
CA THR A 9 22.62 9.93 37.71
C THR A 9 21.74 10.31 36.52
N LEU A 10 22.36 10.85 35.47
CA LEU A 10 21.70 11.15 34.19
C LEU A 10 21.45 9.83 33.44
N ILE A 11 20.33 9.17 33.72
CA ILE A 11 19.89 7.98 32.97
C ILE A 11 19.42 8.47 31.59
N GLY A 12 20.33 8.39 30.61
CA GLY A 12 20.01 8.61 29.21
C GLY A 12 18.98 7.57 28.76
N LEU A 13 17.79 8.06 28.40
CA LEU A 13 16.77 7.29 27.69
C LEU A 13 17.31 6.94 26.29
N SER A 14 18.09 5.86 26.20
CA SER A 14 18.34 5.17 24.94
C SER A 14 17.04 4.49 24.52
N SER A 15 16.17 5.24 23.85
CA SER A 15 15.10 4.65 23.06
C SER A 15 15.75 3.80 21.96
N ASN A 16 15.86 2.50 22.22
CA ASN A 16 16.12 1.51 21.18
C ASN A 16 14.98 1.63 20.19
N VAL A 17 15.22 2.36 19.09
CA VAL A 17 14.41 2.25 17.89
C VAL A 17 14.72 0.87 17.34
N TYR A 18 14.04 -0.16 17.85
CA TYR A 18 13.99 -1.45 17.19
C TYR A 18 13.39 -1.19 15.82
N ALA A 19 14.20 -1.29 14.78
CA ALA A 19 13.76 -1.11 13.41
C ALA A 19 13.01 -2.39 13.02
N ALA A 20 11.76 -2.49 13.47
CA ALA A 20 10.93 -3.68 13.37
C ALA A 20 10.97 -4.31 11.96
N THR A 21 11.31 -5.60 11.90
CA THR A 21 11.22 -6.39 10.67
C THR A 21 9.80 -6.42 10.14
N GLY A 22 9.61 -5.98 8.90
CA GLY A 22 8.27 -5.86 8.31
C GLY A 22 8.20 -4.93 7.11
N LEU A 23 7.08 -4.24 6.96
CA LEU A 23 6.91 -3.24 5.92
C LEU A 23 7.49 -1.89 6.36
N ALA A 24 8.26 -1.25 5.48
CA ALA A 24 8.83 0.08 5.75
C ALA A 24 7.77 1.16 6.07
N GLY A 25 6.55 1.01 5.56
CA GLY A 25 5.43 1.91 5.88
C GLY A 25 4.76 1.65 7.24
N GLY A 26 5.29 0.73 8.06
CA GLY A 26 4.72 0.35 9.35
C GLY A 26 3.73 -0.81 9.27
N ASP A 27 3.03 -1.03 10.39
CA ASP A 27 2.06 -2.09 10.64
C ASP A 27 0.60 -1.62 10.51
N VAL A 28 0.36 -0.32 10.36
CA VAL A 28 -0.99 0.25 10.20
C VAL A 28 -1.09 1.01 8.87
N TYR A 29 -2.12 0.68 8.09
CA TYR A 29 -2.48 1.38 6.86
C TYR A 29 -3.94 1.83 6.91
N LEU A 30 -4.21 2.97 6.29
CA LEU A 30 -5.57 3.50 6.16
C LEU A 30 -6.06 3.28 4.73
N ASN A 31 -7.20 2.60 4.57
CA ASN A 31 -7.87 2.41 3.30
C ASN A 31 -8.87 3.54 3.06
N HIS A 32 -8.50 4.45 2.17
CA HIS A 32 -9.35 5.54 1.70
C HIS A 32 -10.17 5.08 0.51
N ARG A 33 -11.49 5.24 0.60
CA ARG A 33 -12.42 4.97 -0.50
C ARG A 33 -12.95 6.30 -1.02
N ILE A 34 -12.96 6.44 -2.33
CA ILE A 34 -13.44 7.65 -3.01
C ILE A 34 -14.47 7.29 -4.06
N GLU A 35 -15.51 8.11 -4.16
CA GLU A 35 -16.62 7.92 -5.08
C GLU A 35 -17.07 9.26 -5.65
N GLY A 36 -17.48 9.30 -6.91
CA GLY A 36 -18.03 10.50 -7.51
C GLY A 36 -18.68 10.23 -8.85
N ASN A 37 -19.63 11.09 -9.22
CA ASN A 37 -20.37 10.96 -10.46
C ASN A 37 -19.79 11.89 -11.52
N ILE A 38 -19.69 11.40 -12.76
CA ILE A 38 -19.24 12.18 -13.90
C ILE A 38 -20.14 11.96 -15.11
N THR A 39 -20.11 12.91 -16.03
CA THR A 39 -20.59 12.70 -17.40
C THR A 39 -19.41 12.75 -18.36
N ILE A 40 -19.39 11.83 -19.32
CA ILE A 40 -18.38 11.75 -20.36
C ILE A 40 -19.09 11.96 -21.68
N THR A 41 -18.67 12.95 -22.46
CA THR A 41 -19.08 13.12 -23.85
C THR A 41 -17.94 12.66 -24.75
N CYS A 42 -18.19 11.64 -25.55
CA CYS A 42 -17.21 11.11 -26.51
C CYS A 42 -17.60 11.53 -27.92
N SER A 43 -16.63 11.96 -28.73
CA SER A 43 -16.86 12.22 -30.14
C SER A 43 -15.67 11.83 -31.01
N ASN A 44 -15.94 11.07 -32.07
CA ASN A 44 -14.95 10.65 -33.05
C ASN A 44 -15.55 10.75 -34.46
N GLY A 45 -15.13 11.75 -35.23
CA GLY A 45 -15.74 12.06 -36.53
C GLY A 45 -17.20 12.47 -36.36
N SER A 46 -18.11 11.76 -37.04
CA SER A 46 -19.56 11.98 -36.94
C SER A 46 -20.22 11.25 -35.76
N GLU A 47 -19.52 10.32 -35.10
CA GLU A 47 -20.07 9.59 -33.96
C GLU A 47 -19.96 10.43 -32.69
N ARG A 48 -21.06 10.48 -31.92
CA ARG A 48 -21.10 11.14 -30.62
C ARG A 48 -21.90 10.28 -29.65
N ASP A 49 -21.37 10.14 -28.44
CA ASP A 49 -22.01 9.41 -27.35
C ASP A 49 -21.85 10.17 -26.03
N THR A 50 -22.70 9.88 -25.06
CA THR A 50 -22.63 10.45 -23.72
C THR A 50 -22.94 9.39 -22.67
N ALA A 51 -22.03 9.20 -21.73
CA ALA A 51 -22.15 8.25 -20.65
C ALA A 51 -22.24 8.97 -19.29
N TYR A 52 -23.13 8.49 -18.43
CA TYR A 52 -23.19 8.86 -17.03
C TYR A 52 -22.56 7.75 -16.20
N VAL A 53 -21.54 8.08 -15.41
CA VAL A 53 -20.70 7.08 -14.75
C VAL A 53 -20.49 7.45 -13.30
N THR A 54 -20.70 6.49 -12.40
CA THR A 54 -20.20 6.57 -11.03
C THR A 54 -18.81 5.97 -10.94
N CYS A 55 -17.81 6.83 -10.79
CA CYS A 55 -16.43 6.44 -10.57
C CYS A 55 -16.24 6.00 -9.11
N ARG A 56 -15.47 4.93 -8.91
CA ARG A 56 -15.08 4.41 -7.58
C ARG A 56 -13.61 4.06 -7.58
N SER A 57 -12.90 4.44 -6.52
CA SER A 57 -11.50 4.06 -6.33
C SER A 57 -11.18 3.87 -4.84
N SER A 58 -10.01 3.30 -4.58
CA SER A 58 -9.46 3.20 -3.23
C SER A 58 -7.94 3.15 -3.24
N TYR A 59 -7.33 3.70 -2.19
CA TYR A 59 -5.88 3.68 -2.02
C TYR A 59 -5.51 3.52 -0.54
N LEU A 60 -4.28 3.08 -0.28
CA LEU A 60 -3.73 3.05 1.07
C LEU A 60 -2.84 4.26 1.37
N SER A 61 -2.99 4.78 2.58
CA SER A 61 -1.98 5.61 3.25
C SER A 61 -1.20 4.77 4.27
N PRO A 62 0.13 4.94 4.41
CA PRO A 62 0.95 5.95 3.73
C PRO A 62 1.26 5.63 2.25
N SER A 63 1.10 4.39 1.81
CA SER A 63 1.32 4.01 0.41
C SER A 63 0.66 2.68 0.04
N SER A 64 0.26 2.55 -1.23
CA SER A 64 -0.23 1.27 -1.80
C SER A 64 0.88 0.28 -2.15
N ARG A 65 2.15 0.67 -1.95
CA ARG A 65 3.34 -0.17 -2.12
C ARG A 65 4.34 0.09 -0.99
N SER A 66 4.98 -0.95 -0.46
CA SER A 66 6.03 -0.79 0.55
C SER A 66 7.24 -1.66 0.28
N LYS A 67 8.41 -1.20 0.71
CA LYS A 67 9.58 -2.07 0.86
C LYS A 67 9.42 -2.98 2.07
N PHE A 68 10.16 -4.07 2.05
CA PHE A 68 10.43 -4.86 3.25
C PHE A 68 11.75 -4.40 3.86
N VAL A 69 11.80 -4.31 5.18
CA VAL A 69 12.98 -3.95 5.97
C VAL A 69 13.16 -4.97 7.11
N TYR A 70 14.39 -5.18 7.55
CA TYR A 70 14.75 -6.02 8.70
C TYR A 70 16.02 -5.48 9.36
N ASP A 71 16.21 -5.71 10.65
CA ASP A 71 17.33 -5.15 11.43
C ASP A 71 18.14 -6.19 12.22
N SER A 72 17.85 -7.48 12.03
CA SER A 72 18.43 -8.59 12.80
C SER A 72 19.94 -8.83 12.59
N GLY A 73 20.61 -8.04 11.75
CA GLY A 73 22.03 -8.19 11.45
C GLY A 73 22.38 -9.41 10.60
N VAL A 74 21.40 -10.22 10.19
CA VAL A 74 21.64 -11.39 9.32
C VAL A 74 22.02 -10.94 7.91
N ASP A 75 22.98 -11.63 7.29
CA ASP A 75 23.30 -11.39 5.89
C ASP A 75 22.33 -12.17 4.99
N ALA A 76 21.42 -11.45 4.33
CA ALA A 76 20.45 -12.02 3.39
C ALA A 76 20.51 -11.32 2.02
N ASP A 77 20.33 -12.09 0.94
CA ASP A 77 20.28 -11.59 -0.44
C ASP A 77 18.87 -11.55 -1.06
N LYS A 78 17.89 -12.17 -0.40
CA LYS A 78 16.51 -12.26 -0.86
C LYS A 78 15.55 -12.40 0.31
N VAL A 79 14.38 -11.78 0.15
CA VAL A 79 13.21 -11.95 1.02
C VAL A 79 12.07 -12.57 0.22
N GLU A 80 11.32 -13.46 0.86
CA GLU A 80 10.03 -13.95 0.41
C GLU A 80 8.98 -13.62 1.48
N ILE A 81 7.85 -13.02 1.07
CA ILE A 81 6.70 -12.76 1.93
C ILE A 81 5.55 -13.66 1.49
N SER A 82 5.03 -14.43 2.43
CA SER A 82 3.88 -15.31 2.27
C SER A 82 2.64 -14.68 2.91
N TYR A 83 1.50 -14.81 2.23
CA TYR A 83 0.21 -14.29 2.68
C TYR A 83 -0.92 -15.22 2.24
N THR A 84 -2.02 -15.20 2.99
CA THR A 84 -3.25 -15.93 2.64
C THR A 84 -4.15 -15.03 1.81
N ASN A 85 -4.41 -15.42 0.57
CA ASN A 85 -5.26 -14.63 -0.32
C ASN A 85 -6.76 -14.73 0.04
N SER A 86 -7.62 -14.01 -0.68
CA SER A 86 -9.07 -14.01 -0.46
C SER A 86 -9.75 -15.36 -0.71
N ARG A 87 -9.05 -16.35 -1.28
CA ARG A 87 -9.53 -17.73 -1.51
C ARG A 87 -8.93 -18.71 -0.51
N GLY A 88 -8.31 -18.24 0.57
CA GLY A 88 -7.67 -19.09 1.58
C GLY A 88 -6.36 -19.75 1.14
N LYS A 89 -5.84 -19.45 -0.05
CA LYS A 89 -4.60 -20.07 -0.56
C LYS A 89 -3.38 -19.24 -0.16
N ILE A 90 -2.34 -19.91 0.30
CA ILE A 90 -1.03 -19.29 0.54
C ILE A 90 -0.41 -18.89 -0.80
N LYS A 91 0.07 -17.65 -0.86
CA LYS A 91 0.78 -17.07 -1.99
C LYS A 91 2.04 -16.39 -1.51
N THR A 92 3.04 -16.34 -2.37
CA THR A 92 4.34 -15.75 -2.06
C THR A 92 4.65 -14.61 -3.03
N LYS A 93 5.39 -13.63 -2.54
CA LYS A 93 6.02 -12.57 -3.32
C LYS A 93 7.46 -12.46 -2.87
N SER A 94 8.39 -12.28 -3.80
CA SER A 94 9.82 -12.23 -3.46
C SER A 94 10.52 -11.04 -4.08
N SER A 95 11.63 -10.66 -3.46
CA SER A 95 12.46 -9.54 -3.89
C SER A 95 13.89 -9.77 -3.44
N LYS A 96 14.86 -9.42 -4.30
CA LYS A 96 16.26 -9.35 -3.87
C LYS A 96 16.40 -8.27 -2.80
N LEU A 97 17.36 -8.44 -1.90
CA LEU A 97 17.71 -7.44 -0.90
C LEU A 97 18.88 -6.57 -1.39
N ARG A 98 18.95 -5.35 -0.87
CA ARG A 98 20.12 -4.46 -0.92
C ARG A 98 20.38 -4.05 0.53
N SER A 99 21.40 -4.64 1.15
CA SER A 99 21.60 -4.56 2.60
C SER A 99 20.32 -5.05 3.33
N THR A 100 19.75 -4.24 4.20
CA THR A 100 18.59 -4.55 5.04
C THR A 100 17.23 -4.28 4.39
N THR A 101 17.19 -3.85 3.12
CA THR A 101 15.94 -3.43 2.46
C THR A 101 15.71 -4.16 1.14
N SER A 102 14.45 -4.44 0.81
CA SER A 102 14.10 -5.03 -0.49
C SER A 102 14.40 -4.09 -1.67
N LYS A 103 14.92 -4.65 -2.77
CA LYS A 103 15.20 -3.90 -4.01
C LYS A 103 13.91 -3.42 -4.68
N LYS A 104 12.87 -4.24 -4.69
CA LYS A 104 11.53 -3.88 -5.21
C LYS A 104 10.54 -3.65 -4.07
N SER A 105 9.60 -2.75 -4.29
CA SER A 105 8.43 -2.59 -3.42
C SER A 105 7.40 -3.67 -3.72
N PHE A 106 6.77 -4.17 -2.68
CA PHE A 106 5.66 -5.10 -2.75
C PHE A 106 4.37 -4.33 -2.99
N ASN A 107 3.52 -4.88 -3.87
CA ASN A 107 2.17 -4.37 -4.07
C ASN A 107 1.30 -4.73 -2.86
N LEU A 108 0.85 -3.71 -2.12
CA LEU A 108 0.04 -3.88 -0.93
C LEU A 108 -1.46 -3.89 -1.23
N TRP A 109 -1.94 -3.04 -2.16
CA TRP A 109 -3.37 -2.79 -2.35
C TRP A 109 -3.89 -2.84 -3.79
N ILE A 110 -3.01 -2.63 -4.77
CA ILE A 110 -3.42 -2.50 -6.17
C ILE A 110 -3.89 -3.87 -6.67
N ARG A 111 -5.09 -3.91 -7.25
CA ARG A 111 -5.65 -5.13 -7.84
C ARG A 111 -5.80 -4.95 -9.34
N SER A 112 -5.15 -5.82 -10.10
CA SER A 112 -5.33 -5.91 -11.55
C SER A 112 -5.52 -7.36 -11.99
N LEU A 113 -5.61 -7.59 -13.29
CA LEU A 113 -5.69 -8.94 -13.87
C LEU A 113 -4.45 -9.78 -13.48
N THR A 114 -3.27 -9.19 -13.56
CA THR A 114 -1.98 -9.86 -13.33
C THR A 114 -1.42 -9.64 -11.93
N GLN A 115 -1.86 -8.61 -11.21
CA GLN A 115 -1.35 -8.27 -9.89
C GLN A 115 -2.42 -8.48 -8.81
N ARG A 116 -2.04 -9.24 -7.79
CA ARG A 116 -2.84 -9.40 -6.56
C ARG A 116 -2.21 -8.61 -5.41
N PRO A 117 -3.01 -7.91 -4.60
CA PRO A 117 -2.52 -7.19 -3.43
C PRO A 117 -2.04 -8.18 -2.36
N LEU A 118 -1.07 -7.73 -1.57
CA LEU A 118 -0.56 -8.46 -0.41
C LEU A 118 -1.53 -8.32 0.78
N LEU A 119 -2.13 -7.14 0.96
CA LEU A 119 -3.04 -6.84 2.06
C LEU A 119 -4.51 -6.92 1.64
N LYS A 120 -5.37 -7.18 2.62
CA LYS A 120 -6.84 -7.02 2.59
C LYS A 120 -7.26 -6.12 3.76
N ALA A 121 -8.49 -5.62 3.72
CA ALA A 121 -9.06 -4.87 4.83
C ALA A 121 -9.05 -5.70 6.13
N GLY A 122 -8.79 -5.06 7.27
CA GLY A 122 -8.66 -5.71 8.57
C GLY A 122 -7.25 -6.22 8.85
N ASN A 123 -7.13 -7.27 9.66
CA ASN A 123 -5.85 -7.83 10.08
C ASN A 123 -5.27 -8.79 9.03
N ASN A 124 -3.97 -8.68 8.80
CA ASN A 124 -3.21 -9.47 7.85
C ASN A 124 -1.99 -10.09 8.55
N ALA A 125 -2.05 -11.39 8.81
CA ALA A 125 -0.89 -12.14 9.25
C ALA A 125 -0.01 -12.48 8.05
N LEU A 126 1.25 -12.05 8.11
CA LEU A 126 2.24 -12.24 7.05
C LEU A 126 3.43 -13.02 7.58
N ALA A 127 3.97 -13.90 6.76
CA ALA A 127 5.19 -14.63 7.08
C ALA A 127 6.31 -14.19 6.15
N TYR A 128 7.52 -14.03 6.67
CA TYR A 128 8.70 -13.77 5.86
C TYR A 128 9.74 -14.88 5.97
N LYS A 129 10.57 -14.98 4.93
CA LYS A 129 11.73 -15.87 4.86
C LYS A 129 12.87 -15.09 4.21
N LEU A 130 13.97 -14.94 4.95
CA LEU A 130 15.22 -14.38 4.45
C LEU A 130 16.14 -15.51 4.00
N THR A 131 16.76 -15.35 2.86
CA THR A 131 17.70 -16.33 2.31
C THR A 131 19.01 -15.71 1.90
N LYS A 132 20.08 -16.51 1.95
CA LYS A 132 21.40 -16.20 1.41
C LYS A 132 21.88 -17.38 0.57
N LYS A 133 22.18 -17.13 -0.71
CA LYS A 133 22.61 -18.18 -1.67
C LYS A 133 21.67 -19.40 -1.68
N GLY A 134 20.37 -19.16 -1.50
CA GLY A 134 19.33 -20.20 -1.44
C GLY A 134 19.07 -20.81 -0.06
N ASN A 135 19.99 -20.66 0.90
CA ASN A 135 19.82 -21.15 2.27
C ASN A 135 18.99 -20.17 3.10
N VAL A 136 18.12 -20.69 3.95
CA VAL A 136 17.31 -19.87 4.85
C VAL A 136 18.19 -19.42 6.02
N VAL A 137 18.25 -18.11 6.23
CA VAL A 137 18.99 -17.51 7.35
C VAL A 137 18.06 -17.00 8.45
N GLU A 138 16.81 -16.65 8.10
CA GLU A 138 15.82 -16.20 9.07
C GLU A 138 14.40 -16.43 8.57
N ARG A 139 13.47 -16.61 9.50
CA ARG A 139 12.02 -16.63 9.26
C ARG A 139 11.30 -15.96 10.43
N GLY A 140 10.15 -15.39 10.14
CA GLY A 140 9.29 -14.84 11.18
C GLY A 140 7.91 -14.48 10.67
N LEU A 141 7.11 -13.93 11.56
CA LEU A 141 5.77 -13.43 11.31
C LEU A 141 5.71 -11.95 11.66
N PHE A 142 4.87 -11.20 10.95
CA PHE A 142 4.50 -9.85 11.33
C PHE A 142 3.06 -9.58 10.87
N ASP A 143 2.34 -8.78 11.65
CA ASP A 143 0.96 -8.43 11.38
C ASP A 143 0.85 -7.03 10.79
N VAL A 144 -0.11 -6.85 9.89
CA VAL A 144 -0.44 -5.55 9.31
C VAL A 144 -1.95 -5.34 9.36
N ARG A 145 -2.38 -4.22 9.94
CA ARG A 145 -3.77 -3.83 10.06
C ARG A 145 -4.12 -2.77 9.02
N VAL A 146 -5.22 -2.99 8.30
CA VAL A 146 -5.76 -2.04 7.32
C VAL A 146 -7.11 -1.52 7.80
N ASP A 147 -7.13 -0.27 8.25
CA ASP A 147 -8.32 0.40 8.76
C ASP A 147 -9.12 1.03 7.65
N ARG A 148 -10.42 0.75 7.61
CA ARG A 148 -11.33 1.38 6.65
C ARG A 148 -11.63 2.81 7.11
N GLN A 149 -11.37 3.76 6.24
CA GLN A 149 -11.81 5.14 6.44
C GLN A 149 -13.21 5.35 5.86
N PRO A 150 -13.93 6.38 6.31
CA PRO A 150 -15.17 6.83 5.68
C PRO A 150 -14.97 7.05 4.17
N VAL A 151 -16.02 6.81 3.39
CA VAL A 151 -16.02 7.10 1.96
C VAL A 151 -16.03 8.61 1.78
N ARG A 152 -15.15 9.12 0.92
CA ARG A 152 -15.16 10.53 0.52
C ARG A 152 -15.83 10.67 -0.84
N TYR A 153 -16.71 11.67 -0.93
CA TYR A 153 -17.47 11.94 -2.13
C TYR A 153 -16.90 13.12 -2.88
N CYS A 154 -16.60 12.90 -4.14
CA CYS A 154 -16.03 13.89 -5.03
C CYS A 154 -17.14 14.69 -5.72
N SER A 155 -16.88 15.97 -5.96
CA SER A 155 -17.83 16.85 -6.68
C SER A 155 -18.01 16.40 -8.12
N TYR A 156 -19.22 16.56 -8.65
CA TYR A 156 -19.55 16.18 -10.02
C TYR A 156 -18.70 16.94 -11.06
N ARG A 157 -18.32 16.26 -12.14
CA ARG A 157 -17.59 16.87 -13.28
C ARG A 157 -18.04 16.30 -14.62
N SER A 158 -17.80 17.06 -15.68
CA SER A 158 -18.02 16.63 -17.05
C SER A 158 -16.69 16.55 -17.80
N PHE A 159 -16.53 15.55 -18.65
CA PHE A 159 -15.32 15.29 -19.42
C PHE A 159 -15.66 15.15 -20.90
N TYR A 160 -14.76 15.64 -21.76
CA TYR A 160 -14.76 15.35 -23.18
C TYR A 160 -13.65 14.35 -23.52
N SER A 161 -13.95 13.40 -24.41
CA SER A 161 -12.97 12.48 -24.99
C SER A 161 -13.14 12.37 -26.51
N SER A 162 -12.02 12.30 -27.23
CA SER A 162 -12.04 11.95 -28.65
C SER A 162 -12.09 10.44 -28.90
N SER A 163 -12.14 9.62 -27.84
CA SER A 163 -12.22 8.17 -27.93
C SER A 163 -13.60 7.66 -27.53
N MET A 164 -14.28 6.97 -28.44
CA MET A 164 -15.55 6.31 -28.15
C MET A 164 -15.42 5.21 -27.08
N SER A 165 -14.22 4.66 -26.87
CA SER A 165 -13.99 3.65 -25.83
C SER A 165 -14.23 4.19 -24.42
N ASP A 166 -14.05 5.49 -24.20
CA ASP A 166 -14.12 6.07 -22.85
C ASP A 166 -15.56 6.15 -22.34
N CYS A 167 -16.54 6.27 -23.24
CA CYS A 167 -17.96 6.18 -22.91
C CYS A 167 -18.39 4.73 -22.63
N ARG A 168 -17.69 3.73 -23.20
CA ARG A 168 -17.93 2.30 -22.96
C ARG A 168 -17.16 1.74 -21.76
N SER A 169 -16.00 2.31 -21.46
CA SER A 169 -15.08 1.92 -20.39
C SER A 169 -14.41 3.15 -19.79
N ALA A 170 -15.03 3.70 -18.76
CA ALA A 170 -14.65 4.97 -18.16
C ALA A 170 -13.41 4.91 -17.23
N SER A 171 -12.71 3.77 -17.12
CA SER A 171 -11.66 3.57 -16.10
C SER A 171 -10.58 4.66 -16.14
N LEU A 172 -10.07 4.99 -17.34
CA LEU A 172 -9.05 6.02 -17.51
C LEU A 172 -9.57 7.43 -17.17
N VAL A 173 -10.84 7.71 -17.50
CA VAL A 173 -11.49 8.98 -17.18
C VAL A 173 -11.73 9.11 -15.68
N CYS A 174 -12.12 8.02 -15.00
CA CYS A 174 -12.24 7.97 -13.55
C CYS A 174 -10.91 8.22 -12.84
N ASP A 175 -9.81 7.61 -13.30
CA ASP A 175 -8.47 7.84 -12.74
C ASP A 175 -8.00 9.28 -12.96
N ARG A 176 -8.35 9.89 -14.10
CA ARG A 176 -8.11 11.33 -14.33
C ARG A 176 -8.97 12.19 -13.41
N TYR A 177 -10.26 11.87 -13.27
CA TYR A 177 -11.21 12.59 -12.43
C TYR A 177 -10.75 12.67 -10.97
N PHE A 178 -10.38 11.55 -10.37
CA PHE A 178 -9.91 11.54 -8.98
C PHE A 178 -8.61 12.32 -8.79
N ARG A 179 -7.65 12.19 -9.72
CA ARG A 179 -6.41 13.00 -9.68
C ARG A 179 -6.69 14.50 -9.77
N GLN A 180 -7.62 14.93 -10.64
CA GLN A 180 -7.99 16.34 -10.77
C GLN A 180 -8.71 16.90 -9.53
N GLN A 181 -9.33 16.02 -8.74
CA GLN A 181 -9.99 16.36 -7.49
C GLN A 181 -9.09 16.07 -6.27
N ASN A 182 -7.78 15.87 -6.47
CA ASN A 182 -6.82 15.53 -5.41
C ASN A 182 -7.26 14.37 -4.50
N ASP A 183 -7.83 13.31 -5.10
CA ASP A 183 -8.43 12.17 -4.39
C ASP A 183 -9.44 12.58 -3.31
N CYS A 184 -10.05 13.75 -3.50
CA CYS A 184 -11.10 14.36 -2.69
C CYS A 184 -10.68 14.52 -1.22
N GLN A 185 -9.47 15.06 -1.06
CA GLN A 185 -9.02 15.74 0.15
C GLN A 185 -9.85 16.98 0.44
#